data_AF-A0A8X7WC77-F1
#
_entry.id   AF-A0A8X7WC77-F1
#
_cell.length_a   1.000
_cell.length_b   1.000
_cell.length_c   1.000
_cell.angle_alpha   90.00
_cell.angle_beta   90.00
_cell.angle_gamma   90.00
#
_symmetry.space_group_name_H-M   'P 1'
#
loop_
_entity.id
_entity.type
_entity.pdbx_description
1 polymer ?
#
loop_
_entity_poly.entity_id
_entity_poly.type
_entity_poly.pdbx_seq_one_letter_code
_entity_poly.pdbx_strand_id
1 'polypeptide(L)'
;MANPKIHLFSVLLLLHFSTVSLAQTLFVFGDGLYDAGNKQFVSSNRVDASFPPYGITLGEPTGRWSDGRIVPDYLASFMGIPQISPILRATADFSHGANFAIADATVLGSSLETMTLSQQVIKFSENKNKWTAQARSEAIYLFYIASDDYLNYAKNNPNPSHDQKQAFVGRVITAIEAELKVIYGSGARKFAFQNLAPLGCLPAVKQANGNVQECVRLPSEMAELHNKKLLQLLVELSGQLSGFQYSFYDFFSSIQNRVIKSKTYTFETGMAACCGTGSVNGSSCSTNNVCANPEDYLFFDGKHLTQEGNLQVGHLMWGSDPEVVGPNNLRELLFLPLDNTATLADMQEAMAAITPRQIEIENIYDIKKMESEMENQWLYQVDKASSFLI
;
A
#
# COMPACT_ATOMS: atom_id res chain seq x y z
N MET A 1 7.53 -44.66 64.65
CA MET A 1 6.69 -44.87 63.46
C MET A 1 6.03 -43.54 63.13
N ALA A 2 6.59 -42.79 62.18
CA ALA A 2 6.02 -41.52 61.73
C ALA A 2 5.99 -41.56 60.20
N ASN A 3 4.81 -41.34 59.62
CA ASN A 3 4.53 -41.49 58.21
C ASN A 3 4.32 -40.08 57.63
N PRO A 4 5.18 -39.57 56.72
CA PRO A 4 4.96 -38.25 56.15
C PRO A 4 4.00 -38.37 54.97
N LYS A 5 2.85 -37.70 55.08
CA LYS A 5 1.91 -37.50 53.96
C LYS A 5 2.54 -36.53 52.97
N ILE A 6 2.93 -37.04 51.81
CA ILE A 6 3.36 -36.24 50.66
C ILE A 6 2.11 -35.64 50.03
N HIS A 7 1.94 -34.33 50.14
CA HIS A 7 0.92 -33.57 49.40
C HIS A 7 1.45 -33.32 47.98
N LEU A 8 0.89 -34.03 47.00
CA LEU A 8 1.18 -33.82 45.58
C LEU A 8 0.40 -32.59 45.08
N PHE A 9 1.06 -31.44 45.01
CA PHE A 9 0.52 -30.26 44.31
C PHE A 9 0.56 -30.55 42.79
N SER A 10 -0.60 -30.83 42.20
CA SER A 10 -0.75 -30.89 40.74
C SER A 10 -0.84 -29.47 40.21
N VAL A 11 0.27 -28.94 39.68
CA VAL A 11 0.26 -27.71 38.89
C VAL A 11 -0.25 -28.10 37.50
N LEU A 12 -1.53 -27.80 37.21
CA LEU A 12 -2.04 -27.83 35.84
C LEU A 12 -1.39 -26.66 35.08
N LEU A 13 -0.33 -26.93 34.31
CA LEU A 13 0.09 -26.02 33.25
C LEU A 13 -1.03 -26.05 32.19
N LEU A 14 -1.85 -25.01 32.14
CA LEU A 14 -2.72 -24.74 31.00
C LEU A 14 -1.81 -24.40 29.82
N LEU A 15 -1.51 -25.39 28.99
CA LEU A 15 -0.95 -25.18 27.65
C LEU A 15 -1.94 -24.30 26.89
N HIS A 16 -1.68 -23.00 26.83
CA HIS A 16 -2.33 -22.09 25.90
C HIS A 16 -1.85 -22.48 24.50
N PHE A 17 -2.58 -23.38 23.84
CA PHE A 17 -2.45 -23.53 22.41
C PHE A 17 -2.99 -22.26 21.79
N SER A 18 -2.12 -21.38 21.29
CA SER A 18 -2.53 -20.20 20.53
C SER A 18 -3.43 -20.67 19.39
N THR A 19 -4.71 -20.27 19.45
CA THR A 19 -5.67 -20.60 18.40
C THR A 19 -5.23 -19.88 17.13
N VAL A 20 -4.92 -20.64 16.07
CA VAL A 20 -4.64 -20.09 14.75
C VAL A 20 -5.87 -19.26 14.33
N SER A 21 -5.67 -17.96 14.13
CA SER A 21 -6.69 -17.05 13.58
C SER A 21 -6.59 -17.09 12.07
N LEU A 22 -7.68 -17.35 11.35
CA LEU A 22 -7.71 -17.30 9.89
C LEU A 22 -8.54 -16.10 9.44
N ALA A 23 -7.89 -15.05 8.95
CA ALA A 23 -8.57 -13.87 8.44
C ALA A 23 -9.36 -14.17 7.15
N GLN A 24 -10.67 -14.36 7.27
CA GLN A 24 -11.57 -14.49 6.10
C GLN A 24 -12.29 -13.18 5.75
N THR A 25 -11.81 -12.06 6.28
CA THR A 25 -12.42 -10.73 6.09
C THR A 25 -11.33 -9.72 5.72
N LEU A 26 -11.60 -8.92 4.68
CA LEU A 26 -10.72 -7.85 4.22
C LEU A 26 -11.48 -6.51 4.19
N PHE A 27 -10.96 -5.53 4.92
CA PHE A 27 -11.44 -4.15 4.87
C PHE A 27 -10.40 -3.28 4.18
N VAL A 28 -10.82 -2.53 3.16
CA VAL A 28 -9.90 -1.75 2.32
C VAL A 28 -10.22 -0.27 2.46
N PHE A 29 -9.23 0.55 2.76
CA PHE A 29 -9.32 2.00 2.89
C PHE A 29 -8.26 2.65 2.01
N GLY A 30 -8.57 3.80 1.41
CA GLY A 30 -7.59 4.44 0.54
C GLY A 30 -8.13 5.34 -0.56
N ASP A 31 -7.25 5.59 -1.53
CA ASP A 31 -7.49 6.41 -2.71
C ASP A 31 -7.79 5.59 -3.99
N GLY A 32 -7.56 6.19 -5.16
CA GLY A 32 -7.85 5.61 -6.48
C GLY A 32 -7.09 4.32 -6.79
N LEU A 33 -5.93 4.07 -6.17
CA LEU A 33 -5.23 2.80 -6.36
C LEU A 33 -6.02 1.62 -5.80
N TYR A 34 -6.81 1.85 -4.75
CA TYR A 34 -7.60 0.82 -4.07
C TYR A 34 -9.11 0.94 -4.30
N ASP A 35 -9.57 1.91 -5.10
CA ASP A 35 -11.00 2.10 -5.37
C ASP A 35 -11.58 0.95 -6.20
N ALA A 36 -12.52 0.20 -5.61
CA ALA A 36 -13.23 -0.90 -6.24
C ALA A 36 -14.49 -0.46 -7.03
N GLY A 37 -14.68 0.85 -7.24
CA GLY A 37 -15.83 1.46 -7.89
C GLY A 37 -16.77 2.21 -6.94
N ASN A 38 -16.28 2.75 -5.82
CA ASN A 38 -17.02 3.65 -4.95
C ASN A 38 -17.24 5.04 -5.60
N LYS A 39 -16.26 5.56 -6.35
CA LYS A 39 -16.31 6.93 -6.92
C LYS A 39 -17.58 7.25 -7.71
N GLN A 40 -18.08 6.28 -8.48
CA GLN A 40 -19.28 6.42 -9.30
C GLN A 40 -20.57 6.69 -8.50
N PHE A 41 -20.59 6.39 -7.20
CA PHE A 41 -21.78 6.58 -6.34
C PHE A 41 -21.81 7.95 -5.64
N VAL A 42 -20.72 8.71 -5.68
CA VAL A 42 -20.64 10.04 -5.03
C VAL A 42 -20.42 11.18 -6.01
N SER A 43 -19.84 10.92 -7.19
CA SER A 43 -19.60 11.98 -8.17
C SER A 43 -20.90 12.34 -8.91
N SER A 44 -21.13 13.63 -9.05
CA SER A 44 -22.17 14.19 -9.95
C SER A 44 -21.70 14.25 -11.41
N ASN A 45 -20.41 14.02 -11.67
CA ASN A 45 -19.79 14.07 -12.97
C ASN A 45 -19.49 12.68 -13.52
N ARG A 46 -19.08 12.63 -14.79
CA ARG A 46 -18.55 11.42 -15.41
C ARG A 46 -17.32 10.92 -14.62
N VAL A 47 -17.35 9.67 -14.20
CA VAL A 47 -16.21 8.96 -13.62
C VAL A 47 -15.57 8.10 -14.69
N ASP A 48 -14.39 8.50 -15.17
CA ASP A 48 -13.75 7.86 -16.33
C ASP A 48 -13.52 6.35 -16.13
N ALA A 49 -13.17 5.92 -14.91
CA ALA A 49 -13.01 4.50 -14.54
C ALA A 49 -14.27 3.63 -14.73
N SER A 50 -15.43 4.24 -14.94
CA SER A 50 -16.71 3.55 -15.21
C SER A 50 -17.00 3.39 -16.71
N PHE A 51 -16.07 3.77 -17.59
CA PHE A 51 -16.22 3.70 -19.05
C PHE A 51 -14.94 3.15 -19.70
N PRO A 52 -15.02 2.60 -20.93
CA PRO A 52 -13.83 2.21 -21.67
C PRO A 52 -12.87 3.41 -21.85
N PRO A 53 -11.54 3.18 -21.82
CA PRO A 53 -10.88 1.87 -21.87
C PRO A 53 -10.58 1.24 -20.50
N TYR A 54 -11.05 1.81 -19.38
CA TYR A 54 -10.86 1.18 -18.07
C TYR A 54 -11.56 -0.19 -18.03
N GLY A 55 -10.91 -1.18 -17.42
CA GLY A 55 -11.41 -2.55 -17.39
C GLY A 55 -11.24 -3.34 -18.71
N ILE A 56 -10.50 -2.82 -19.70
CA ILE A 56 -10.28 -3.50 -20.99
C ILE A 56 -9.75 -4.93 -20.86
N THR A 57 -8.90 -5.21 -19.88
CA THR A 57 -8.34 -6.55 -19.62
C THR A 57 -9.37 -7.51 -19.02
N LEU A 58 -10.41 -6.98 -18.36
CA LEU A 58 -11.56 -7.74 -17.88
C LEU A 58 -12.70 -7.82 -18.92
N GLY A 59 -12.59 -7.08 -20.02
CA GLY A 59 -13.62 -6.97 -21.06
C GLY A 59 -14.76 -5.99 -20.74
N GLU A 60 -14.75 -5.37 -19.56
CA GLU A 60 -15.77 -4.39 -19.16
C GLU A 60 -15.26 -3.40 -18.09
N PRO A 61 -15.74 -2.14 -18.10
CA PRO A 61 -15.43 -1.20 -17.02
C PRO A 61 -16.03 -1.63 -15.69
N THR A 62 -15.21 -1.62 -14.64
CA THR A 62 -15.63 -2.06 -13.29
C THR A 62 -15.65 -0.95 -12.25
N GLY A 63 -15.26 0.28 -12.63
CA GLY A 63 -15.07 1.41 -11.72
C GLY A 63 -13.70 1.46 -11.04
N ARG A 64 -12.81 0.50 -11.33
CA ARG A 64 -11.40 0.50 -10.92
C ARG A 64 -10.56 1.38 -11.83
N TRP A 65 -9.63 2.13 -11.25
CA TRP A 65 -8.68 2.95 -12.00
C TRP A 65 -7.52 2.10 -12.52
N SER A 66 -7.81 1.19 -13.44
CA SER A 66 -6.87 0.26 -14.06
C SER A 66 -7.49 -0.30 -15.35
N ASP A 67 -6.70 -0.97 -16.19
CA ASP A 67 -7.20 -1.85 -17.25
C ASP A 67 -7.91 -3.09 -16.70
N GLY A 68 -7.79 -3.40 -15.41
CA GLY A 68 -8.45 -4.54 -14.81
C GLY A 68 -8.42 -4.56 -13.28
N ARG A 69 -7.93 -5.67 -12.70
CA ARG A 69 -7.83 -5.87 -11.26
C ARG A 69 -6.79 -4.96 -10.60
N ILE A 70 -7.11 -4.53 -9.39
CA ILE A 70 -6.23 -3.78 -8.50
C ILE A 70 -5.72 -4.67 -7.37
N VAL A 71 -4.68 -4.23 -6.65
CA VAL A 71 -4.05 -4.99 -5.55
C VAL A 71 -5.07 -5.64 -4.58
N PRO A 72 -6.11 -4.94 -4.08
CA PRO A 72 -7.09 -5.56 -3.19
C PRO A 72 -7.81 -6.79 -3.77
N ASP A 73 -8.03 -6.84 -5.09
CA ASP A 73 -8.68 -7.99 -5.74
C ASP A 73 -7.79 -9.23 -5.70
N TYR A 74 -6.49 -9.05 -5.92
CA TYR A 74 -5.51 -10.13 -5.84
C TYR A 74 -5.34 -10.63 -4.41
N LEU A 75 -5.25 -9.72 -3.45
CA LEU A 75 -5.13 -10.08 -2.04
C LEU A 75 -6.36 -10.87 -1.56
N ALA A 76 -7.58 -10.45 -1.94
CA ALA A 76 -8.79 -11.22 -1.67
C ALA A 76 -8.71 -12.64 -2.26
N SER A 77 -8.27 -12.76 -3.52
CA SER A 77 -8.07 -14.06 -4.17
C SER A 77 -7.04 -14.93 -3.44
N PHE A 78 -5.93 -14.35 -2.97
CA PHE A 78 -4.89 -15.08 -2.25
C PHE A 78 -5.33 -15.51 -0.85
N MET A 79 -6.17 -14.71 -0.19
CA MET A 79 -6.86 -15.07 1.06
C MET A 79 -7.90 -16.17 0.87
N GLY A 80 -8.25 -16.53 -0.37
CA GLY A 80 -9.30 -17.51 -0.67
C GLY A 80 -10.70 -16.99 -0.42
N ILE A 81 -10.92 -15.67 -0.45
CA ILE A 81 -12.22 -15.03 -0.28
C ILE A 81 -12.70 -14.39 -1.60
N PRO A 82 -14.02 -14.17 -1.77
CA PRO A 82 -14.53 -13.44 -2.92
C PRO A 82 -13.95 -12.01 -3.01
N GLN A 83 -13.98 -11.47 -4.22
CA GLN A 83 -13.58 -10.09 -4.46
C GLN A 83 -14.38 -9.11 -3.60
N ILE A 84 -13.69 -8.14 -2.99
CA ILE A 84 -14.30 -7.21 -2.05
C ILE A 84 -15.12 -6.13 -2.78
N SER A 85 -16.39 -6.02 -2.40
CA SER A 85 -17.33 -5.08 -3.02
C SER A 85 -17.19 -3.65 -2.49
N PRO A 86 -17.46 -2.62 -3.32
CA PRO A 86 -17.51 -1.23 -2.88
C PRO A 86 -18.67 -1.01 -1.89
N ILE A 87 -18.39 -0.39 -0.74
CA ILE A 87 -19.36 -0.20 0.34
C ILE A 87 -20.60 0.62 -0.09
N LEU A 88 -20.46 1.49 -1.09
CA LEU A 88 -21.54 2.32 -1.59
C LEU A 88 -22.52 1.58 -2.53
N ARG A 89 -22.20 0.35 -2.93
CA ARG A 89 -23.11 -0.49 -3.71
C ARG A 89 -24.10 -1.19 -2.78
N ALA A 90 -25.30 -0.63 -2.66
CA ALA A 90 -26.32 -1.07 -1.70
C ALA A 90 -26.72 -2.56 -1.80
N THR A 91 -26.65 -3.16 -2.99
CA THR A 91 -27.05 -4.55 -3.27
C THR A 91 -25.90 -5.55 -3.18
N ALA A 92 -24.70 -5.13 -2.78
CA ALA A 92 -23.53 -6.01 -2.74
C ALA A 92 -23.54 -6.95 -1.53
N ASP A 93 -22.86 -8.09 -1.68
CA ASP A 93 -22.50 -8.95 -0.56
C ASP A 93 -21.28 -8.37 0.16
N PHE A 94 -21.38 -8.32 1.49
CA PHE A 94 -20.35 -7.83 2.39
C PHE A 94 -19.88 -8.90 3.37
N SER A 95 -20.27 -10.18 3.20
CA SER A 95 -19.93 -11.29 4.09
C SER A 95 -18.43 -11.39 4.43
N HIS A 96 -17.56 -11.09 3.47
CA HIS A 96 -16.09 -11.15 3.59
C HIS A 96 -15.41 -9.77 3.71
N GLY A 97 -16.18 -8.74 4.07
CA GLY A 97 -15.67 -7.37 4.25
C GLY A 97 -16.15 -6.42 3.17
N ALA A 98 -15.53 -5.25 3.10
CA ALA A 98 -15.94 -4.17 2.19
C ALA A 98 -14.78 -3.25 1.84
N ASN A 99 -14.87 -2.67 0.64
CA ASN A 99 -13.94 -1.67 0.16
C ASN A 99 -14.55 -0.29 0.39
N PHE A 100 -13.88 0.51 1.21
CA PHE A 100 -14.20 1.90 1.55
C PHE A 100 -13.34 2.90 0.79
N ALA A 101 -12.27 2.45 0.11
CA ALA A 101 -11.39 3.28 -0.69
C ALA A 101 -12.16 3.96 -1.83
N ILE A 102 -11.76 5.19 -2.15
CA ILE A 102 -12.42 5.99 -3.19
C ILE A 102 -11.43 6.92 -3.88
N ALA A 103 -11.55 7.06 -5.20
CA ALA A 103 -10.62 7.87 -5.96
C ALA A 103 -10.63 9.35 -5.56
N ASP A 104 -9.45 9.95 -5.63
CA ASP A 104 -9.13 11.30 -5.15
C ASP A 104 -9.29 11.50 -3.64
N ALA A 105 -9.34 10.41 -2.86
CA ALA A 105 -9.41 10.53 -1.41
C ALA A 105 -8.15 11.17 -0.83
N THR A 106 -8.36 12.11 0.09
CA THR A 106 -7.31 12.74 0.86
C THR A 106 -7.44 12.38 2.34
N VAL A 107 -6.37 12.59 3.09
CA VAL A 107 -6.43 12.57 4.55
C VAL A 107 -6.97 13.90 5.07
N LEU A 108 -6.47 15.02 4.55
CA LEU A 108 -6.83 16.36 4.97
C LEU A 108 -7.80 17.03 3.98
N GLY A 109 -8.90 17.57 4.52
CA GLY A 109 -9.94 18.25 3.73
C GLY A 109 -10.76 17.30 2.86
N SER A 110 -11.93 17.72 2.41
CA SER A 110 -12.84 16.91 1.56
C SER A 110 -13.24 17.69 0.32
N SER A 111 -13.33 17.00 -0.82
CA SER A 111 -14.08 17.46 -1.99
C SER A 111 -15.47 16.83 -1.96
N LEU A 112 -16.49 17.55 -2.44
CA LEU A 112 -17.87 17.06 -2.52
C LEU A 112 -18.02 15.78 -3.37
N GLU A 113 -17.03 15.49 -4.22
CA GLU A 113 -17.04 14.35 -5.15
C GLU A 113 -16.15 13.19 -4.70
N THR A 114 -15.67 13.18 -3.46
CA THR A 114 -14.87 12.07 -2.88
C THR A 114 -15.12 11.94 -1.37
N MET A 115 -14.39 11.05 -0.71
CA MET A 115 -14.37 10.94 0.75
C MET A 115 -12.95 11.07 1.29
N THR A 116 -12.82 11.72 2.45
CA THR A 116 -11.59 11.66 3.23
C THR A 116 -11.40 10.31 3.88
N LEU A 117 -10.19 9.99 4.35
CA LEU A 117 -9.98 8.80 5.19
C LEU A 117 -10.96 8.76 6.38
N SER A 118 -11.17 9.91 7.05
CA SER A 118 -12.12 10.01 8.15
C SER A 118 -13.55 9.65 7.74
N GLN A 119 -14.01 10.11 6.58
CA GLN A 119 -15.33 9.75 6.05
C GLN A 119 -15.42 8.25 5.70
N GLN A 120 -14.33 7.65 5.21
CA GLN A 120 -14.27 6.19 5.00
C GLN A 120 -14.36 5.42 6.32
N VAL A 121 -13.69 5.87 7.38
CA VAL A 121 -13.75 5.26 8.72
C VAL A 121 -15.11 5.46 9.39
N ILE A 122 -15.75 6.61 9.21
CA ILE A 122 -17.15 6.83 9.62
C ILE A 122 -18.05 5.82 8.92
N LYS A 123 -17.90 5.66 7.60
CA LYS A 123 -18.68 4.68 6.83
C LYS A 123 -18.47 3.25 7.32
N PHE A 124 -17.23 2.88 7.64
CA PHE A 124 -16.94 1.60 8.29
C PHE A 124 -17.66 1.48 9.63
N SER A 125 -17.59 2.51 10.47
CA SER A 125 -18.20 2.52 11.80
C SER A 125 -19.73 2.40 11.76
N GLU A 126 -20.39 3.03 10.78
CA GLU A 126 -21.82 2.91 10.52
C GLU A 126 -22.23 1.49 10.08
N ASN A 127 -21.33 0.80 9.37
CA ASN A 127 -21.61 -0.50 8.77
C ASN A 127 -21.04 -1.68 9.58
N LYS A 128 -20.24 -1.43 10.63
CA LYS A 128 -19.45 -2.46 11.32
C LYS A 128 -20.27 -3.62 11.88
N ASN A 129 -21.54 -3.37 12.19
CA ASN A 129 -22.46 -4.37 12.74
C ASN A 129 -22.92 -5.41 11.70
N LYS A 130 -22.58 -5.25 10.42
CA LYS A 130 -22.69 -6.29 9.38
C LYS A 130 -21.77 -7.49 9.65
N TRP A 131 -20.71 -7.30 10.43
CA TRP A 131 -19.71 -8.31 10.75
C TRP A 131 -19.73 -8.65 12.25
N THR A 132 -19.36 -9.89 12.60
CA THR A 132 -19.23 -10.28 14.01
C THR A 132 -18.01 -9.61 14.65
N ALA A 133 -17.97 -9.56 15.98
CA ALA A 133 -16.79 -9.04 16.69
C ALA A 133 -15.52 -9.85 16.36
N GLN A 134 -15.66 -11.18 16.25
CA GLN A 134 -14.57 -12.07 15.86
C GLN A 134 -14.09 -11.78 14.43
N ALA A 135 -15.00 -11.68 13.45
CA ALA A 135 -14.63 -11.35 12.08
C ALA A 135 -13.85 -10.02 12.00
N ARG A 136 -14.29 -8.99 12.75
CA ARG A 136 -13.56 -7.72 12.82
C ARG A 136 -12.19 -7.85 13.49
N SER A 137 -12.05 -8.62 14.57
CA SER A 137 -10.75 -8.78 15.22
C SER A 137 -9.74 -9.56 14.40
N GLU A 138 -10.22 -10.54 13.63
CA GLU A 138 -9.38 -11.40 12.78
C GLU A 138 -9.14 -10.81 11.38
N ALA A 139 -9.92 -9.81 10.95
CA ALA A 139 -9.82 -9.20 9.63
C ALA A 139 -8.46 -8.53 9.37
N ILE A 140 -8.07 -8.47 8.09
CA ILE A 140 -6.99 -7.62 7.61
C ILE A 140 -7.58 -6.26 7.20
N TYR A 141 -6.96 -5.18 7.68
CA TYR A 141 -7.31 -3.81 7.36
C TYR A 141 -6.22 -3.21 6.47
N LEU A 142 -6.51 -3.08 5.17
CA LEU A 142 -5.58 -2.67 4.13
C LEU A 142 -5.70 -1.17 3.83
N PHE A 143 -4.57 -0.46 3.79
CA PHE A 143 -4.50 0.99 3.59
C PHE A 143 -3.55 1.40 2.47
N TYR A 144 -3.98 2.37 1.65
CA TYR A 144 -3.13 3.18 0.77
C TYR A 144 -3.78 4.57 0.60
N ILE A 145 -3.20 5.62 1.18
CA ILE A 145 -3.84 6.94 1.24
C ILE A 145 -2.80 8.06 1.32
N ALA A 146 -3.22 9.29 1.00
CA ALA A 146 -2.46 10.56 1.06
C ALA A 146 -1.70 10.95 -0.21
N SER A 147 -1.77 10.17 -1.30
CA SER A 147 -1.15 10.55 -2.58
C SER A 147 -1.62 11.92 -3.05
N ASP A 148 -2.95 12.13 -3.07
CA ASP A 148 -3.54 13.39 -3.53
C ASP A 148 -3.31 14.56 -2.56
N ASP A 149 -3.11 14.34 -1.25
CA ASP A 149 -2.70 15.40 -0.32
C ASP A 149 -1.39 16.04 -0.77
N TYR A 150 -0.39 15.21 -1.11
CA TYR A 150 0.94 15.69 -1.47
C TYR A 150 1.02 16.21 -2.90
N LEU A 151 0.29 15.61 -3.85
CA LEU A 151 0.17 16.14 -5.21
C LEU A 151 -0.47 17.54 -5.19
N ASN A 152 -1.57 17.72 -4.44
CA ASN A 152 -2.24 19.00 -4.29
C ASN A 152 -1.37 20.02 -3.54
N TYR A 153 -0.71 19.60 -2.46
CA TYR A 153 0.19 20.47 -1.70
C TYR A 153 1.34 20.98 -2.57
N ALA A 154 2.03 20.09 -3.29
CA ALA A 154 3.17 20.44 -4.13
C ALA A 154 2.76 21.39 -5.27
N LYS A 155 1.58 21.18 -5.87
CA LYS A 155 1.03 22.07 -6.90
C LYS A 155 0.76 23.48 -6.36
N ASN A 156 0.20 23.58 -5.15
CA ASN A 156 -0.19 24.86 -4.55
C ASN A 156 0.96 25.58 -3.82
N ASN A 157 2.04 24.86 -3.52
CA ASN A 157 3.20 25.36 -2.77
C ASN A 157 4.48 24.91 -3.47
N PRO A 158 4.89 25.52 -4.60
CA PRO A 158 6.00 25.01 -5.41
C PRO A 158 7.37 25.12 -4.71
N ASN A 159 7.52 26.02 -3.73
CA ASN A 159 8.78 26.25 -3.00
C ASN A 159 8.56 26.27 -1.48
N PRO A 160 8.11 25.17 -0.86
CA PRO A 160 7.87 25.13 0.58
C PRO A 160 9.20 24.99 1.34
N SER A 161 9.32 25.67 2.48
CA SER A 161 10.45 25.48 3.39
C SER A 161 10.45 24.09 4.00
N HIS A 162 11.58 23.66 4.58
CA HIS A 162 11.66 22.38 5.29
C HIS A 162 10.61 22.28 6.40
N ASP A 163 10.41 23.34 7.18
CA ASP A 163 9.43 23.38 8.27
C ASP A 163 7.99 23.28 7.75
N GLN A 164 7.68 23.90 6.61
CA GLN A 164 6.37 23.79 5.98
C GLN A 164 6.09 22.36 5.52
N LYS A 165 7.08 21.69 4.92
CA LYS A 165 6.99 20.26 4.56
C LYS A 165 6.74 19.39 5.79
N GLN A 166 7.56 19.54 6.83
CA GLN A 166 7.42 18.81 8.09
C GLN A 166 6.05 19.01 8.75
N ALA A 167 5.58 20.26 8.82
CA ALA A 167 4.30 20.60 9.43
C ALA A 167 3.11 20.04 8.63
N PHE A 168 3.17 20.04 7.30
CA PHE A 168 2.11 19.46 6.47
C PHE A 168 2.07 17.93 6.61
N VAL A 169 3.21 17.25 6.45
CA VAL A 169 3.27 15.77 6.63
C VAL A 169 2.87 15.39 8.05
N GLY A 170 3.31 16.13 9.07
CA GLY A 170 2.93 15.90 10.47
C GLY A 170 1.42 15.90 10.67
N ARG A 171 0.70 16.88 10.11
CA ARG A 171 -0.77 16.92 10.17
C ARG A 171 -1.44 15.72 9.50
N VAL A 172 -0.94 15.29 8.35
CA VAL A 172 -1.43 14.09 7.65
C VAL A 172 -1.25 12.85 8.52
N ILE A 173 -0.05 12.64 9.08
CA ILE A 173 0.25 11.47 9.90
C ILE A 173 -0.57 11.46 11.20
N THR A 174 -0.75 12.60 11.87
CA THR A 174 -1.61 12.71 13.05
C THR A 174 -3.07 12.37 12.73
N ALA A 175 -3.58 12.79 11.57
CA ALA A 175 -4.92 12.43 11.15
C ALA A 175 -5.05 10.93 10.85
N ILE A 176 -4.06 10.32 10.17
CA ILE A 176 -4.02 8.85 9.98
C ILE A 176 -4.03 8.13 11.32
N GLU A 177 -3.18 8.52 12.27
CA GLU A 177 -3.14 7.93 13.62
C GLU A 177 -4.51 7.94 14.30
N ALA A 178 -5.24 9.06 14.24
CA ALA A 178 -6.55 9.19 14.84
C ALA A 178 -7.54 8.16 14.24
N GLU A 179 -7.54 8.01 12.92
CA GLU A 179 -8.42 7.05 12.23
C GLU A 179 -8.04 5.60 12.51
N LEU A 180 -6.74 5.28 12.60
CA LEU A 180 -6.27 3.94 13.00
C LEU A 180 -6.71 3.61 14.42
N LYS A 181 -6.69 4.57 15.35
CA LYS A 181 -7.16 4.38 16.73
C LYS A 181 -8.68 4.12 16.79
N VAL A 182 -9.48 4.74 15.92
CA VAL A 182 -10.93 4.46 15.81
C VAL A 182 -11.18 3.04 15.30
N ILE A 183 -10.45 2.61 14.28
CA ILE A 183 -10.55 1.25 13.71
C ILE A 183 -10.09 0.20 14.74
N TYR A 184 -8.97 0.44 15.42
CA TYR A 184 -8.49 -0.39 16.53
C TYR A 184 -9.52 -0.51 17.67
N GLY A 185 -10.14 0.62 18.06
CA GLY A 185 -11.21 0.67 19.05
C GLY A 185 -12.48 -0.11 18.64
N SER A 186 -12.63 -0.41 17.34
CA SER A 186 -13.70 -1.26 16.81
C SER A 186 -13.36 -2.75 16.76
N GLY A 187 -12.19 -3.14 17.29
CA GLY A 187 -11.73 -4.52 17.44
C GLY A 187 -10.56 -4.90 16.52
N ALA A 188 -10.16 -4.03 15.59
CA ALA A 188 -9.13 -4.33 14.61
C ALA A 188 -7.76 -4.64 15.25
N ARG A 189 -7.05 -5.62 14.71
CA ARG A 189 -5.72 -6.03 15.19
C ARG A 189 -4.67 -6.12 14.09
N LYS A 190 -5.05 -6.49 12.86
CA LYS A 190 -4.13 -6.77 11.75
C LYS A 190 -4.21 -5.69 10.68
N PHE A 191 -3.20 -4.85 10.58
CA PHE A 191 -3.16 -3.71 9.67
C PHE A 191 -2.12 -3.93 8.56
N ALA A 192 -2.46 -3.64 7.32
CA ALA A 192 -1.55 -3.74 6.19
C ALA A 192 -1.45 -2.39 5.48
N PHE A 193 -0.23 -1.91 5.28
CA PHE A 193 0.05 -0.63 4.64
C PHE A 193 0.91 -0.83 3.40
N GLN A 194 0.44 -0.24 2.30
CA GLN A 194 1.28 0.10 1.16
C GLN A 194 1.72 1.56 1.35
N ASN A 195 3.04 1.81 1.43
CA ASN A 195 3.54 3.19 1.51
C ASN A 195 3.33 3.92 0.17
N LEU A 196 3.64 5.22 0.09
CA LEU A 196 3.41 5.99 -1.12
C LEU A 196 4.48 5.73 -2.18
N ALA A 197 4.08 5.72 -3.45
CA ALA A 197 5.00 5.71 -4.59
C ALA A 197 5.86 6.99 -4.65
N PRO A 198 6.96 7.00 -5.42
CA PRO A 198 7.66 8.23 -5.78
C PRO A 198 6.76 9.09 -6.66
N LEU A 199 5.92 9.93 -6.05
CA LEU A 199 4.84 10.67 -6.73
C LEU A 199 5.33 11.56 -7.87
N GLY A 200 6.58 12.04 -7.79
CA GLY A 200 7.23 12.81 -8.85
C GLY A 200 7.52 12.03 -10.12
N CYS A 201 7.56 10.69 -10.03
CA CYS A 201 7.84 9.79 -11.14
C CYS A 201 6.58 9.38 -11.92
N LEU A 202 5.38 9.71 -11.44
CA LEU A 202 4.13 9.39 -12.11
C LEU A 202 4.09 10.06 -13.51
N PRO A 203 3.63 9.36 -14.57
CA PRO A 203 3.60 9.94 -15.92
C PRO A 203 2.85 11.27 -15.99
N ALA A 204 1.72 11.41 -15.28
CA ALA A 204 0.96 12.67 -15.22
C ALA A 204 1.77 13.82 -14.61
N VAL A 205 2.56 13.55 -13.57
CA VAL A 205 3.34 14.57 -12.86
C VAL A 205 4.53 15.02 -13.70
N LYS A 206 5.26 14.07 -14.31
CA LYS A 206 6.35 14.36 -15.24
C LYS A 206 5.86 15.15 -16.45
N GLN A 207 4.73 14.74 -17.04
CA GLN A 207 4.15 15.41 -18.19
C GLN A 207 3.71 16.84 -17.86
N ALA A 208 3.04 17.05 -16.72
CA ALA A 208 2.62 18.39 -16.29
C ALA A 208 3.81 19.32 -16.00
N ASN A 209 4.95 18.78 -15.56
CA ASN A 209 6.18 19.53 -15.32
C ASN A 209 6.98 19.85 -16.59
N GLY A 210 6.72 19.16 -17.71
CA GLY A 210 7.41 19.34 -18.99
C GLY A 210 8.79 18.68 -19.09
N ASN A 211 9.37 18.21 -17.98
CA ASN A 211 10.54 17.33 -17.96
C ASN A 211 10.09 15.88 -17.77
N VAL A 212 10.22 15.07 -18.83
CA VAL A 212 9.78 13.67 -18.84
C VAL A 212 10.91 12.66 -18.63
N GLN A 213 12.16 13.11 -18.45
CA GLN A 213 13.28 12.21 -18.17
C GLN A 213 13.43 11.99 -16.66
N GLU A 214 13.32 13.06 -15.88
CA GLU A 214 13.54 13.02 -14.44
C GLU A 214 12.23 13.05 -13.64
N CYS A 215 12.27 12.52 -12.43
CA CYS A 215 11.15 12.64 -11.50
C CYS A 215 11.08 14.05 -10.90
N VAL A 216 9.87 14.57 -10.72
CA VAL A 216 9.66 15.88 -10.10
C VAL A 216 9.97 15.79 -8.60
N ARG A 217 10.90 16.62 -8.13
CA ARG A 217 11.47 16.51 -6.78
C ARG A 217 10.44 16.62 -5.64
N LEU A 218 9.68 17.72 -5.59
CA LEU A 218 8.87 18.06 -4.42
C LEU A 218 7.80 17.00 -4.05
N PRO A 219 6.98 16.47 -4.98
CA PRO A 219 6.02 15.41 -4.65
C PRO A 219 6.69 14.14 -4.11
N SER A 220 7.83 13.73 -4.69
CA SER A 220 8.57 12.55 -4.20
C SER A 220 9.19 12.78 -2.82
N GLU A 221 9.78 13.96 -2.57
CA GLU A 221 10.32 14.31 -1.24
C GLU A 221 9.23 14.29 -0.14
N MET A 222 8.01 14.75 -0.47
CA MET A 222 6.89 14.72 0.48
C MET A 222 6.41 13.29 0.75
N ALA A 223 6.35 12.45 -0.29
CA ALA A 223 6.00 11.04 -0.17
C ALA A 223 7.02 10.25 0.66
N GLU A 224 8.31 10.49 0.46
CA GLU A 224 9.37 9.88 1.26
C GLU A 224 9.27 10.28 2.74
N LEU A 225 9.06 11.57 3.01
CA LEU A 225 8.87 12.06 4.38
C LEU A 225 7.62 11.45 5.04
N HIS A 226 6.54 11.28 4.28
CA HIS A 226 5.36 10.55 4.73
C HIS A 226 5.70 9.10 5.08
N ASN A 227 6.34 8.37 4.16
CA ASN A 227 6.66 6.95 4.32
C ASN A 227 7.50 6.71 5.58
N LYS A 228 8.49 7.56 5.83
CA LYS A 228 9.31 7.53 7.05
C LYS A 228 8.47 7.71 8.31
N LYS A 229 7.62 8.75 8.35
CA LYS A 229 6.79 9.04 9.53
C LYS A 229 5.66 8.03 9.74
N LEU A 230 5.12 7.46 8.66
CA LEU A 230 4.12 6.40 8.73
C LEU A 230 4.73 5.15 9.37
N LEU A 231 5.91 4.72 8.93
CA LEU A 231 6.59 3.57 9.54
C LEU A 231 6.88 3.82 11.04
N GLN A 232 7.37 5.02 11.39
CA GLN A 232 7.58 5.42 12.79
C GLN A 232 6.28 5.30 13.61
N LEU A 233 5.17 5.83 13.08
CA LEU A 233 3.85 5.72 13.71
C LEU A 233 3.45 4.25 13.92
N LEU A 234 3.63 3.37 12.92
CA LEU A 234 3.25 1.96 13.05
C LEU A 234 4.07 1.23 14.12
N VAL A 235 5.38 1.52 14.20
CA VAL A 235 6.25 1.01 15.28
C VAL A 235 5.76 1.50 16.64
N GLU A 236 5.45 2.79 16.78
CA GLU A 236 4.93 3.37 18.02
C GLU A 236 3.60 2.74 18.44
N LEU A 237 2.66 2.59 17.50
CA LEU A 237 1.37 1.96 17.75
C LEU A 237 1.53 0.49 18.16
N SER A 238 2.47 -0.25 17.57
CA SER A 238 2.75 -1.65 17.95
C SER A 238 3.24 -1.78 19.40
N GLY A 239 3.96 -0.79 19.92
CA GLY A 239 4.38 -0.76 21.33
C GLY A 239 3.30 -0.24 22.30
N GLN A 240 2.33 0.54 21.80
CA GLN A 240 1.28 1.17 22.63
C GLN A 240 -0.02 0.37 22.68
N LEU A 241 -0.35 -0.35 21.60
CA LEU A 241 -1.65 -0.99 21.41
C LEU A 241 -1.51 -2.51 21.45
N SER A 242 -2.11 -3.12 22.48
CA SER A 242 -2.06 -4.58 22.67
C SER A 242 -2.66 -5.34 21.50
N GLY A 243 -1.89 -6.28 20.94
CA GLY A 243 -2.27 -7.09 19.78
C GLY A 243 -2.30 -6.33 18.46
N PHE A 244 -1.78 -5.09 18.39
CA PHE A 244 -1.62 -4.38 17.13
C PHE A 244 -0.48 -5.01 16.31
N GLN A 245 -0.84 -5.58 15.18
CA GLN A 245 0.06 -6.23 14.24
C GLN A 245 -0.01 -5.48 12.93
N TYR A 246 1.15 -5.30 12.29
CA TYR A 246 1.19 -4.61 11.01
C TYR A 246 2.10 -5.28 9.98
N SER A 247 1.76 -5.02 8.73
CA SER A 247 2.58 -5.22 7.54
C SER A 247 2.80 -3.87 6.88
N PHE A 248 4.03 -3.59 6.48
CA PHE A 248 4.43 -2.40 5.75
C PHE A 248 5.19 -2.82 4.49
N TYR A 249 4.65 -2.45 3.34
CA TYR A 249 5.25 -2.71 2.03
C TYR A 249 5.91 -1.43 1.48
N ASP A 250 7.18 -1.55 1.12
CA ASP A 250 7.96 -0.49 0.49
C ASP A 250 7.64 -0.35 -1.00
N PHE A 251 6.45 0.19 -1.27
CA PHE A 251 5.96 0.51 -2.59
C PHE A 251 6.78 1.60 -3.29
N PHE A 252 7.36 2.54 -2.53
CA PHE A 252 8.20 3.60 -3.08
C PHE A 252 9.36 3.03 -3.90
N SER A 253 10.22 2.24 -3.25
CA SER A 253 11.39 1.64 -3.89
C SER A 253 10.98 0.62 -4.95
N SER A 254 9.91 -0.15 -4.70
CA SER A 254 9.39 -1.14 -5.65
C SER A 254 8.96 -0.47 -6.96
N ILE A 255 8.19 0.62 -6.90
CA ILE A 255 7.78 1.35 -8.10
C ILE A 255 8.97 2.04 -8.75
N GLN A 256 9.87 2.66 -7.99
CA GLN A 256 11.08 3.26 -8.54
C GLN A 256 11.93 2.26 -9.34
N ASN A 257 12.10 1.05 -8.82
CA ASN A 257 12.82 -0.01 -9.51
C ASN A 257 12.11 -0.47 -10.79
N ARG A 258 10.78 -0.53 -10.80
CA ARG A 258 9.97 -0.89 -11.99
C ARG A 258 9.97 0.19 -13.06
N VAL A 259 10.03 1.43 -12.61
CA VAL A 259 10.18 2.63 -13.43
C VAL A 259 11.54 2.61 -14.16
N ILE A 260 12.65 2.38 -13.42
CA ILE A 260 14.02 2.45 -13.94
C ILE A 260 14.41 1.17 -14.69
N LYS A 261 14.09 -0.01 -14.14
CA LYS A 261 14.48 -1.33 -14.63
C LYS A 261 13.28 -2.10 -15.21
N SER A 262 12.36 -1.40 -15.88
CA SER A 262 11.11 -1.94 -16.42
C SER A 262 11.22 -3.32 -17.07
N LYS A 263 12.23 -3.53 -17.93
CA LYS A 263 12.46 -4.81 -18.61
C LYS A 263 12.81 -5.98 -17.67
N THR A 264 13.49 -5.72 -16.55
CA THR A 264 13.73 -6.73 -15.50
C THR A 264 12.42 -7.20 -14.88
N TYR A 265 11.41 -6.33 -14.89
CA TYR A 265 10.08 -6.56 -14.33
C TYR A 265 9.03 -6.82 -15.40
N THR A 266 9.46 -7.31 -16.57
CA THR A 266 8.62 -7.70 -17.72
C THR A 266 7.81 -6.58 -18.37
N PHE A 267 8.10 -5.31 -18.07
CA PHE A 267 7.49 -4.16 -18.75
C PHE A 267 8.41 -3.67 -19.87
N GLU A 268 7.83 -3.33 -21.02
CA GLU A 268 8.54 -2.61 -22.08
C GLU A 268 8.85 -1.18 -21.67
N THR A 269 7.98 -0.56 -20.86
CA THR A 269 8.23 0.75 -20.27
C THR A 269 7.60 0.94 -18.90
N GLY A 270 8.38 1.53 -18.00
CA GLY A 270 7.92 2.08 -16.72
C GLY A 270 7.80 3.60 -16.74
N MET A 271 8.05 4.24 -17.88
CA MET A 271 8.14 5.70 -18.01
C MET A 271 6.89 6.36 -18.59
N ALA A 272 6.16 5.64 -19.42
CA ALA A 272 4.94 6.11 -20.07
C ALA A 272 3.75 5.27 -19.61
N ALA A 273 2.55 5.86 -19.70
CA ALA A 273 1.31 5.13 -19.49
C ALA A 273 0.86 4.41 -20.77
N CYS A 274 0.10 3.32 -20.61
CA CYS A 274 -0.57 2.65 -21.71
C CYS A 274 -1.65 3.54 -22.35
N CYS A 275 -2.39 4.29 -21.54
CA CYS A 275 -3.53 5.08 -21.96
C CYS A 275 -3.33 6.57 -21.70
N GLY A 276 -3.33 7.38 -22.76
CA GLY A 276 -3.26 8.82 -22.66
C GLY A 276 -2.63 9.50 -23.86
N THR A 277 -2.39 10.79 -23.72
CA THR A 277 -1.80 11.69 -24.71
C THR A 277 -0.57 12.37 -24.14
N GLY A 278 0.23 12.98 -25.02
CA GLY A 278 1.48 13.66 -24.67
C GLY A 278 2.69 12.72 -24.78
N SER A 279 3.86 13.22 -24.41
CA SER A 279 5.14 12.52 -24.63
C SER A 279 5.33 11.25 -23.81
N VAL A 280 4.60 11.11 -22.70
CA VAL A 280 4.60 9.92 -21.83
C VAL A 280 3.19 9.38 -21.58
N ASN A 281 2.24 9.75 -22.43
CA ASN A 281 0.82 9.39 -22.29
C ASN A 281 0.22 9.77 -20.92
N GLY A 282 0.72 10.82 -20.27
CA GLY A 282 0.37 11.13 -18.88
C GLY A 282 -0.98 11.82 -18.68
N SER A 283 -1.81 12.00 -19.72
CA SER A 283 -3.05 12.79 -19.63
C SER A 283 -4.13 12.33 -20.59
N SER A 284 -5.40 12.60 -20.27
CA SER A 284 -6.54 12.42 -21.18
C SER A 284 -6.70 10.99 -21.72
N CYS A 285 -6.62 9.98 -20.86
CA CYS A 285 -6.89 8.59 -21.23
C CYS A 285 -8.31 8.44 -21.82
N SER A 286 -8.43 7.76 -22.96
CA SER A 286 -9.67 7.52 -23.69
C SER A 286 -9.54 6.30 -24.63
N THR A 287 -10.63 5.90 -25.27
CA THR A 287 -10.62 4.78 -26.23
C THR A 287 -9.78 5.03 -27.48
N ASN A 288 -9.46 6.30 -27.79
CA ASN A 288 -8.70 6.66 -28.99
C ASN A 288 -7.18 6.62 -28.78
N ASN A 289 -6.71 6.42 -27.55
CA ASN A 289 -5.31 6.57 -27.17
C ASN A 289 -4.92 5.60 -26.04
N VAL A 290 -5.37 4.36 -26.19
CA VAL A 290 -4.97 3.22 -25.36
C VAL A 290 -3.99 2.34 -26.15
N CYS A 291 -2.98 1.81 -25.49
CA CYS A 291 -2.01 0.89 -26.07
C CYS A 291 -2.67 -0.46 -26.43
N ALA A 292 -2.00 -1.25 -27.28
CA ALA A 292 -2.51 -2.55 -27.69
C ALA A 292 -2.39 -3.63 -26.60
N ASN A 293 -1.30 -3.59 -25.82
CA ASN A 293 -0.97 -4.58 -24.80
C ASN A 293 -0.74 -3.87 -23.45
N PRO A 294 -1.77 -3.75 -22.59
CA PRO A 294 -1.61 -3.12 -21.27
C PRO A 294 -0.53 -3.77 -20.40
N GLU A 295 -0.32 -5.08 -20.50
CA GLU A 295 0.68 -5.84 -19.74
C GLU A 295 2.14 -5.40 -20.00
N ASP A 296 2.41 -4.77 -21.14
CA ASP A 296 3.75 -4.25 -21.48
C ASP A 296 4.08 -2.94 -20.73
N TYR A 297 3.11 -2.35 -20.03
CA TYR A 297 3.23 -1.07 -19.34
C TYR A 297 3.06 -1.22 -17.83
N LEU A 298 3.86 -0.48 -17.05
CA LEU A 298 3.66 -0.40 -15.60
C LEU A 298 2.40 0.39 -15.23
N PHE A 299 2.17 1.51 -15.93
CA PHE A 299 1.08 2.44 -15.65
C PHE A 299 -0.03 2.31 -16.70
N PHE A 300 -1.28 2.15 -16.26
CA PHE A 300 -2.41 2.14 -17.17
C PHE A 300 -2.73 3.55 -17.65
N ASP A 301 -2.88 4.49 -16.71
CA ASP A 301 -3.06 5.91 -16.99
C ASP A 301 -1.93 6.74 -16.38
N GLY A 302 -2.07 8.06 -16.32
CA GLY A 302 -1.03 8.94 -15.79
C GLY A 302 -0.68 8.78 -14.30
N LYS A 303 -1.45 8.02 -13.52
CA LYS A 303 -1.24 7.83 -12.07
C LYS A 303 -1.29 6.35 -11.65
N HIS A 304 -2.16 5.55 -12.26
CA HIS A 304 -2.54 4.24 -11.76
C HIS A 304 -1.84 3.10 -12.50
N LEU A 305 -1.60 2.00 -11.81
CA LEU A 305 -0.91 0.83 -12.35
C LEU A 305 -1.82 0.01 -13.28
N THR A 306 -1.19 -0.72 -14.19
CA THR A 306 -1.88 -1.76 -14.98
C THR A 306 -2.29 -2.94 -14.13
N GLN A 307 -3.16 -3.81 -14.64
CA GLN A 307 -3.53 -5.07 -13.99
C GLN A 307 -2.28 -5.93 -13.69
N GLU A 308 -1.32 -5.95 -14.61
CA GLU A 308 -0.04 -6.66 -14.43
C GLU A 308 0.82 -6.01 -13.34
N GLY A 309 0.94 -4.67 -13.35
CA GLY A 309 1.60 -3.94 -12.26
C GLY A 309 0.98 -4.22 -10.89
N ASN A 310 -0.35 -4.22 -10.81
CA ASN A 310 -1.09 -4.55 -9.59
C ASN A 310 -0.91 -6.02 -9.17
N LEU A 311 -0.80 -6.96 -10.11
CA LEU A 311 -0.55 -8.38 -9.83
C LEU A 311 0.81 -8.57 -9.17
N GLN A 312 1.86 -8.00 -9.76
CA GLN A 312 3.22 -8.13 -9.23
C GLN A 312 3.34 -7.49 -7.84
N VAL A 313 2.68 -6.34 -7.61
CA VAL A 313 2.59 -5.72 -6.29
C VAL A 313 1.83 -6.61 -5.30
N GLY A 314 0.67 -7.14 -5.69
CA GLY A 314 -0.11 -8.05 -4.86
C GLY A 314 0.68 -9.28 -4.43
N HIS A 315 1.48 -9.86 -5.32
CA HIS A 315 2.37 -10.97 -4.99
C HIS A 315 3.46 -10.60 -3.98
N LEU A 316 4.06 -9.41 -4.09
CA LEU A 316 5.07 -8.95 -3.12
C LEU A 316 4.45 -8.71 -1.74
N MET A 317 3.28 -8.08 -1.68
CA MET A 317 2.56 -7.86 -0.42
C MET A 317 2.12 -9.18 0.23
N TRP A 318 1.71 -10.15 -0.59
CA TRP A 318 1.31 -11.47 -0.12
C TRP A 318 2.48 -12.35 0.34
N GLY A 319 3.57 -12.32 -0.42
CA GLY A 319 4.73 -13.18 -0.26
C GLY A 319 5.69 -12.76 0.84
N SER A 320 6.66 -13.62 1.12
CA SER A 320 7.64 -13.44 2.18
C SER A 320 8.95 -12.86 1.64
N ASP A 321 8.88 -11.78 0.85
CA ASP A 321 10.09 -11.04 0.46
C ASP A 321 10.44 -10.01 1.55
N PRO A 322 11.37 -10.33 2.47
CA PRO A 322 11.71 -9.44 3.56
C PRO A 322 12.43 -8.18 3.08
N GLU A 323 12.92 -8.14 1.83
CA GLU A 323 13.60 -6.97 1.28
C GLU A 323 12.65 -5.80 1.06
N VAL A 324 11.37 -6.07 0.80
CA VAL A 324 10.36 -5.04 0.50
C VAL A 324 9.13 -5.06 1.41
N VAL A 325 8.92 -6.09 2.23
CA VAL A 325 7.81 -6.18 3.18
C VAL A 325 8.30 -6.52 4.59
N GLY A 326 7.77 -5.84 5.61
CA GLY A 326 8.01 -6.19 7.01
C GLY A 326 7.15 -5.40 8.00
N PRO A 327 7.15 -5.73 9.30
CA PRO A 327 7.78 -6.91 9.89
C PRO A 327 7.04 -8.21 9.54
N ASN A 328 5.76 -8.11 9.15
CA ASN A 328 4.97 -9.25 8.66
C ASN A 328 4.58 -9.03 7.20
N ASN A 329 4.44 -10.10 6.43
CA ASN A 329 3.70 -10.09 5.16
C ASN A 329 2.22 -10.41 5.36
N LEU A 330 1.40 -10.27 4.30
CA LEU A 330 -0.04 -10.51 4.42
C LEU A 330 -0.39 -11.97 4.67
N ARG A 331 0.42 -12.92 4.17
CA ARG A 331 0.24 -14.34 4.48
C ARG A 331 0.48 -14.63 5.97
N GLU A 332 1.42 -13.97 6.61
CA GLU A 332 1.63 -14.08 8.06
C GLU A 332 0.47 -13.44 8.82
N LEU A 333 0.09 -12.20 8.49
CA LEU A 333 -1.07 -11.54 9.10
C LEU A 333 -2.34 -12.38 8.99
N LEU A 334 -2.53 -13.09 7.88
CA LEU A 334 -3.66 -14.01 7.69
C LEU A 334 -3.79 -15.02 8.83
N PHE A 335 -2.67 -15.57 9.31
CA PHE A 335 -2.63 -16.66 10.31
C PHE A 335 -2.23 -16.25 11.73
N LEU A 336 -1.70 -15.04 11.91
CA LEU A 336 -1.15 -14.61 13.20
C LEU A 336 -2.22 -14.63 14.32
N PRO A 337 -1.92 -15.23 15.48
CA PRO A 337 -2.80 -15.20 16.66
C PRO A 337 -3.02 -13.77 17.17
N LEU A 338 -4.19 -13.49 17.73
CA LEU A 338 -4.56 -12.16 18.22
C LEU A 338 -3.93 -11.79 19.58
N ASP A 339 -3.46 -12.79 20.32
CA ASP A 339 -2.84 -12.68 21.64
C ASP A 339 -1.32 -12.46 21.59
N ASN A 340 -0.73 -12.45 20.39
CA ASN A 340 0.70 -12.23 20.25
C ASN A 340 1.03 -10.75 20.53
N THR A 341 1.66 -10.49 21.68
CA THR A 341 2.19 -9.17 22.03
C THR A 341 3.57 -9.02 21.40
N ALA A 342 3.76 -8.04 20.52
CA ALA A 342 5.09 -7.68 20.00
C ALA A 342 6.05 -7.46 21.18
N THR A 343 7.20 -8.13 21.16
CA THR A 343 8.20 -7.99 22.22
C THR A 343 9.11 -6.80 21.94
N LEU A 344 9.74 -6.26 22.99
CA LEU A 344 10.72 -5.17 22.85
C LEU A 344 11.89 -5.56 21.91
N ALA A 345 12.21 -6.85 21.81
CA ALA A 345 13.20 -7.38 20.87
C ALA A 345 12.73 -7.27 19.41
N ASP A 346 11.47 -7.62 19.12
CA ASP A 346 10.88 -7.46 17.79
C ASP A 346 10.87 -5.99 17.35
N MET A 347 10.62 -5.06 18.30
CA MET A 347 10.69 -3.63 18.06
C MET A 347 12.12 -3.15 17.77
N GLN A 348 13.11 -3.63 18.51
CA GLN A 348 14.52 -3.29 18.31
C GLN A 348 15.09 -3.88 17.01
N GLU A 349 14.66 -5.07 16.61
CA GLU A 349 15.05 -5.70 15.35
C GLU A 349 14.40 -4.99 14.15
N ALA A 350 13.10 -4.67 14.24
CA ALA A 350 12.42 -3.85 13.26
C ALA A 350 13.09 -2.47 13.13
N MET A 351 13.48 -1.83 14.24
CA MET A 351 14.23 -0.57 14.24
C MET A 351 15.68 -0.71 13.77
N ALA A 352 16.35 -1.82 14.04
CA ALA A 352 17.70 -2.07 13.57
C ALA A 352 17.73 -2.30 12.05
N ALA A 353 16.72 -2.96 11.48
CA ALA A 353 16.49 -3.07 10.04
C ALA A 353 16.24 -1.71 9.35
N ILE A 354 15.88 -0.66 10.10
CA ILE A 354 15.75 0.72 9.59
C ILE A 354 17.13 1.34 9.31
N THR A 355 18.17 1.01 10.08
CA THR A 355 19.46 1.72 10.02
C THR A 355 20.24 1.48 8.72
N PRO A 356 20.35 0.24 8.19
CA PRO A 356 20.95 0.00 6.88
C PRO A 356 20.07 0.53 5.73
N ARG A 357 18.74 0.38 5.81
CA ARG A 357 17.78 0.88 4.80
C ARG A 357 17.84 2.41 4.64
N GLN A 358 18.10 3.16 5.70
CA GLN A 358 18.26 4.63 5.62
C GLN A 358 19.54 5.08 4.91
N ILE A 359 20.64 4.34 5.04
CA ILE A 359 21.95 4.73 4.45
C ILE A 359 21.96 4.47 2.94
N GLU A 360 21.22 3.48 2.44
CA GLU A 360 21.03 3.29 1.00
C GLU A 360 20.10 4.36 0.40
N ILE A 361 18.98 4.71 1.05
CA ILE A 361 18.02 5.69 0.53
C ILE A 361 18.62 7.11 0.46
N GLU A 362 19.43 7.54 1.45
CA GLU A 362 20.12 8.83 1.38
C GLU A 362 21.20 8.89 0.27
N ASN A 363 21.75 7.74 -0.16
CA ASN A 363 22.68 7.66 -1.30
C ASN A 363 21.98 7.54 -2.67
N ILE A 364 20.71 7.11 -2.72
CA ILE A 364 19.94 6.89 -3.96
C ILE A 364 19.63 8.18 -4.73
N TYR A 365 19.78 9.35 -4.12
CA TYR A 365 19.57 10.65 -4.78
C TYR A 365 20.80 11.23 -5.47
N ASP A 366 21.96 10.55 -5.44
CA ASP A 366 23.10 10.88 -6.29
C ASP A 366 23.14 9.93 -7.49
N ILE A 367 22.27 10.19 -8.48
CA ILE A 367 22.11 9.39 -9.70
C ILE A 367 23.46 9.12 -10.38
N LYS A 368 24.41 10.06 -10.31
CA LYS A 368 25.76 9.90 -10.88
C LYS A 368 26.66 8.94 -10.09
N LYS A 369 26.49 8.87 -8.76
CA LYS A 369 27.24 7.98 -7.90
C LYS A 369 26.78 6.52 -8.07
N MET A 370 25.47 6.31 -8.20
CA MET A 370 24.88 4.98 -8.47
C MET A 370 25.33 4.38 -9.81
N GLU A 371 25.42 5.19 -10.88
CA GLU A 371 25.93 4.72 -12.18
C GLU A 371 27.39 4.21 -12.06
N SER A 372 28.24 4.92 -11.30
CA SER A 372 29.65 4.53 -11.12
C SER A 372 29.87 3.36 -10.14
N GLU A 373 29.01 3.22 -9.13
CA GLU A 373 29.10 2.13 -8.15
C GLU A 373 28.54 0.82 -8.72
N MET A 374 27.57 0.89 -9.64
CA MET A 374 27.02 -0.28 -10.35
C MET A 374 27.97 -0.86 -11.41
N GLU A 375 28.78 -0.04 -12.09
CA GLU A 375 29.86 -0.52 -12.97
C GLU A 375 30.88 -1.36 -12.19
N ASN A 376 31.17 -0.96 -10.94
CA ASN A 376 32.12 -1.66 -10.08
C ASN A 376 31.52 -2.93 -9.43
N GLN A 377 30.22 -2.94 -9.10
CA GLN A 377 29.54 -4.15 -8.62
C GLN A 377 29.33 -5.21 -9.70
N TRP A 378 29.13 -4.81 -10.96
CA TRP A 378 29.03 -5.74 -12.09
C TRP A 378 30.36 -6.48 -12.30
N LEU A 379 31.50 -5.78 -12.23
CA LEU A 379 32.83 -6.40 -12.28
C LEU A 379 33.07 -7.40 -11.13
N TYR A 380 32.57 -7.09 -9.92
CA TYR A 380 32.71 -7.97 -8.75
C TYR A 380 31.86 -9.25 -8.82
N GLN A 381 30.66 -9.19 -9.43
CA GLN A 381 29.76 -10.34 -9.59
C GLN A 381 30.19 -11.26 -10.75
N VAL A 382 30.77 -10.69 -11.82
CA VAL A 382 31.32 -11.48 -12.95
C VAL A 382 32.57 -12.27 -12.54
N ASP A 383 33.42 -11.73 -11.65
CA ASP A 383 34.58 -12.47 -11.13
C ASP A 383 34.18 -13.65 -10.23
N LYS A 384 33.08 -13.52 -9.47
CA LYS A 384 32.55 -14.62 -8.64
C LYS A 384 31.92 -15.73 -9.49
N ALA A 385 31.20 -15.38 -10.56
CA ALA A 385 30.61 -16.35 -11.48
C ALA A 385 31.66 -17.14 -12.29
N SER A 386 32.85 -16.55 -12.51
CA SER A 386 33.96 -17.19 -13.21
C SER A 386 34.72 -18.22 -12.36
N SER A 387 34.54 -18.20 -11.04
CA SER A 387 35.22 -19.11 -10.09
C SER A 387 34.47 -20.43 -9.81
N PHE A 388 33.30 -20.64 -10.44
CA PHE A 388 32.50 -21.86 -10.33
C PHE A 388 32.53 -22.74 -11.60
N LEU A 389 33.43 -22.45 -12.55
CA LEU A 389 33.58 -23.20 -13.80
C LEU A 389 35.01 -23.69 -14.08
N ILE A 390 35.79 -24.03 -13.05
CA ILE A 390 36.97 -24.91 -13.16
C ILE A 390 36.91 -25.98 -12.08
#